data_AF-A0A958DXK7-F1
#
_entry.id   AF-A0A958DXK7-F1
#
_cell.length_a   1.000
_cell.length_b   1.000
_cell.length_c   1.000
_cell.angle_alpha   90.00
_cell.angle_beta   90.00
_cell.angle_gamma   90.00
#
_symmetry.space_group_name_H-M   'P 1'
#
loop_
_entity.id
_entity.type
_entity.pdbx_description
1 polymer ?
#
loop_
_entity_poly.entity_id
_entity_poly.type
_entity_poly.pdbx_seq_one_letter_code
_entity_poly.pdbx_strand_id
1 'polypeptide(L)'
;MFKTILTFELKYWLQQPSIYAYALLLFVIAALAMHGVSGGWDAPSATPQTVVVENSPLRISQMIQLYLRFVIFLIPAIFGVAIYRDFSSNMHALLYAFPFTKRDYLFAKFFAATLVFCGIAAAIGCGIFAGTQLPGVDPAKIAAFDWQPYLHIYGVYVIPNVLFFGAIVFA
;
A
#
# COMPACT_ATOMS: atom_id res chain seq x y z
N MET A 1 17.29 12.61 17.62
CA MET A 1 17.66 11.23 17.24
C MET A 1 16.56 10.49 16.47
N PHE A 2 15.29 10.88 16.60
CA PHE A 2 14.16 10.32 15.83
C PHE A 2 14.44 10.16 14.33
N LYS A 3 14.84 11.25 13.65
CA LYS A 3 15.10 11.23 12.19
C LYS A 3 16.16 10.20 11.80
N THR A 4 17.22 10.07 12.59
CA THR A 4 18.31 9.12 12.36
C THR A 4 17.81 7.67 12.44
N ILE A 5 17.02 7.34 13.47
CA ILE A 5 16.42 6.02 13.66
C ILE A 5 15.45 5.72 12.52
N LEU A 6 14.58 6.68 12.18
CA LEU A 6 13.63 6.57 11.09
C LEU A 6 14.35 6.27 9.76
N THR A 7 15.40 7.02 9.42
CA THR A 7 16.15 6.78 8.18
C THR A 7 16.87 5.43 8.15
N PHE A 8 17.36 4.97 9.31
CA PHE A 8 18.01 3.67 9.42
C PHE A 8 17.01 2.53 9.20
N GLU A 9 15.85 2.61 9.85
CA GLU A 9 14.77 1.63 9.64
C GLU A 9 14.26 1.64 8.21
N LEU A 10 14.00 2.82 7.63
CA LEU A 10 13.57 2.91 6.23
C LEU A 10 14.59 2.28 5.28
N LYS A 11 15.89 2.55 5.49
CA LYS A 11 16.95 1.95 4.67
C LYS A 11 16.98 0.43 4.83
N TYR A 12 16.82 -0.07 6.04
CA TYR A 12 16.73 -1.51 6.30
C TYR A 12 15.56 -2.14 5.55
N TRP A 13 14.36 -1.58 5.69
CA TRP A 13 13.17 -2.10 5.00
C TRP A 13 13.33 -2.02 3.49
N LEU A 14 13.83 -0.92 2.93
CA LEU A 14 14.11 -0.80 1.50
C LEU A 14 15.18 -1.78 0.98
N GLN A 15 15.96 -2.43 1.84
CA GLN A 15 16.87 -3.50 1.45
C GLN A 15 16.22 -4.89 1.49
N GLN A 16 15.06 -5.03 2.12
CA GLN A 16 14.37 -6.31 2.20
C GLN A 16 13.68 -6.65 0.86
N PRO A 17 13.98 -7.81 0.26
CA PRO A 17 13.37 -8.21 -1.01
C PRO A 17 11.87 -8.50 -0.88
N SER A 18 11.39 -8.86 0.32
CA SER A 18 9.98 -9.15 0.61
C SER A 18 9.05 -7.99 0.28
N ILE A 19 9.46 -6.75 0.59
CA ILE A 19 8.64 -5.55 0.31
C ILE A 19 8.38 -5.39 -1.18
N TYR A 20 9.43 -5.56 -1.98
CA TYR A 20 9.32 -5.48 -3.44
C TYR A 20 8.47 -6.62 -3.99
N ALA A 21 8.58 -7.83 -3.43
CA ALA A 21 7.72 -8.95 -3.80
C ALA A 21 6.24 -8.66 -3.51
N TYR A 22 5.92 -8.13 -2.32
CA TYR A 22 4.54 -7.74 -1.98
C TYR A 22 4.03 -6.60 -2.86
N ALA A 23 4.82 -5.56 -3.07
CA ALA A 23 4.46 -4.43 -3.92
C ALA A 23 4.24 -4.86 -5.38
N LEU A 24 5.13 -5.67 -5.93
CA LEU A 24 5.03 -6.20 -7.29
C LEU A 24 3.81 -7.11 -7.46
N LEU A 25 3.58 -8.01 -6.51
CA LEU A 25 2.41 -8.90 -6.55
C LEU A 25 1.11 -8.10 -6.54
N LEU A 26 0.99 -7.12 -5.62
CA LEU A 26 -0.21 -6.28 -5.54
C LEU A 26 -0.38 -5.39 -6.78
N PHE A 27 0.72 -4.86 -7.32
CA PHE A 27 0.72 -4.09 -8.56
C PHE A 27 0.19 -4.92 -9.73
N VAL A 28 0.72 -6.13 -9.93
CA VAL A 28 0.32 -7.02 -11.03
C VAL A 28 -1.15 -7.41 -10.90
N ILE A 29 -1.59 -7.82 -9.71
CA ILE A 29 -3.00 -8.20 -9.48
C ILE A 29 -3.93 -7.01 -9.73
N ALA A 30 -3.56 -5.81 -9.26
CA ALA A 30 -4.35 -4.60 -9.47
C ALA A 30 -4.42 -4.21 -10.95
N ALA A 31 -3.30 -4.29 -11.68
CA ALA A 31 -3.24 -4.00 -13.11
C ALA A 31 -4.07 -4.98 -13.93
N LEU A 32 -3.94 -6.28 -13.68
CA LEU A 32 -4.71 -7.31 -14.38
C LEU A 32 -6.20 -7.17 -14.08
N ALA A 33 -6.58 -6.96 -12.82
CA ALA A 33 -7.98 -6.78 -12.46
C ALA A 33 -8.62 -5.55 -13.14
N MET A 34 -7.93 -4.41 -13.14
CA MET A 34 -8.43 -3.21 -13.81
C MET A 34 -8.56 -3.43 -15.32
N HIS A 35 -7.55 -4.05 -15.93
CA HIS A 35 -7.58 -4.41 -17.34
C HIS A 35 -8.79 -5.28 -17.69
N GLY A 36 -9.06 -6.32 -16.90
CA GLY A 36 -10.22 -7.19 -17.09
C GLY A 36 -11.55 -6.46 -17.00
N VAL A 37 -11.74 -5.65 -15.96
CA VAL A 37 -12.99 -4.91 -15.74
C VAL A 37 -13.22 -3.86 -16.84
N SER A 38 -12.14 -3.29 -17.40
CA SER A 38 -12.19 -2.35 -18.52
C SER A 38 -12.41 -2.99 -19.90
N GLY A 39 -12.65 -4.31 -19.95
CA GLY A 39 -12.96 -5.03 -21.20
C GLY A 39 -11.76 -5.67 -21.88
N GLY A 40 -10.59 -5.69 -21.24
CA GLY A 40 -9.35 -6.27 -21.77
C GLY A 40 -9.42 -7.75 -22.17
N TRP A 41 -10.39 -8.48 -21.60
CA TRP A 41 -10.63 -9.90 -21.88
C TRP A 41 -12.00 -10.17 -22.53
N ASP A 42 -12.78 -9.11 -22.81
CA ASP A 42 -14.10 -9.27 -23.39
C ASP A 42 -13.97 -9.63 -24.88
N ALA A 43 -14.74 -10.62 -25.33
CA ALA A 43 -14.91 -10.85 -26.77
C ALA A 43 -15.65 -9.66 -27.39
N PRO A 44 -15.35 -9.25 -28.64
CA PRO A 44 -16.08 -8.20 -29.33
C PRO A 44 -17.55 -8.60 -29.44
N SER A 45 -18.39 -8.04 -28.58
CA SER A 45 -19.82 -8.34 -28.50
C SER A 45 -20.61 -7.24 -29.20
N ALA A 46 -21.56 -7.63 -30.06
CA ALA A 46 -22.36 -6.71 -30.87
C ALA A 46 -23.53 -6.05 -30.11
N THR A 47 -23.64 -6.28 -28.80
CA THR A 47 -24.73 -5.76 -27.96
C THR A 47 -24.22 -4.55 -27.17
N PRO A 48 -24.92 -3.40 -27.16
CA PRO A 48 -24.51 -2.27 -26.34
C PRO A 48 -24.61 -2.66 -24.86
N GLN A 49 -23.47 -2.93 -24.23
CA GLN A 49 -23.44 -3.03 -22.77
C GLN A 49 -23.63 -1.63 -22.19
N THR A 50 -24.31 -1.55 -21.04
CA THR A 50 -24.31 -0.32 -20.23
C THR A 50 -22.88 0.07 -19.93
N VAL A 51 -22.45 1.19 -20.50
CA VAL A 51 -21.08 1.69 -20.35
C VAL A 51 -20.94 2.28 -18.96
N VAL A 52 -20.35 1.51 -18.05
CA VAL A 52 -19.94 2.00 -16.73
C VAL A 52 -18.49 2.49 -16.85
N VAL A 53 -18.24 3.71 -16.39
CA VAL A 53 -16.89 4.29 -16.39
C VAL A 53 -16.09 3.68 -15.23
N GLU A 54 -15.11 2.87 -15.57
CA GLU A 54 -14.39 2.01 -14.63
C GLU A 54 -13.32 2.74 -13.83
N ASN A 55 -12.73 3.81 -14.39
CA ASN A 55 -11.82 4.69 -13.67
C ASN A 55 -12.54 5.87 -12.98
N SER A 56 -13.85 5.76 -12.74
CA SER A 56 -14.58 6.77 -11.96
C SER A 56 -14.11 6.80 -10.50
N PRO A 57 -14.22 7.94 -9.80
CA PRO A 57 -13.74 8.09 -8.43
C PRO A 57 -14.34 7.05 -7.45
N LEU A 58 -15.61 6.70 -7.65
CA LEU A 58 -16.30 5.70 -6.86
C LEU A 58 -15.71 4.29 -7.09
N ARG A 59 -15.46 3.92 -8.34
CA ARG A 59 -14.91 2.60 -8.70
C ARG A 59 -13.48 2.43 -8.20
N ILE A 60 -12.63 3.45 -8.39
CA ILE A 60 -11.26 3.50 -7.85
C ILE A 60 -11.29 3.32 -6.32
N SER A 61 -12.17 4.03 -5.63
CA SER A 61 -12.32 3.94 -4.18
C SER A 61 -12.71 2.52 -3.75
N GLN A 62 -13.70 1.92 -4.40
CA GLN A 62 -14.16 0.56 -4.12
C GLN A 62 -13.06 -0.49 -4.35
N MET A 63 -12.31 -0.37 -5.45
CA MET A 63 -11.19 -1.27 -5.74
C MET A 63 -10.09 -1.15 -4.69
N ILE A 64 -9.64 0.06 -4.36
CA ILE A 64 -8.61 0.27 -3.34
C ILE A 64 -9.05 -0.23 -1.97
N GLN A 65 -10.32 -0.03 -1.59
CA GLN A 65 -10.87 -0.60 -0.36
C GLN A 65 -10.90 -2.13 -0.35
N LEU A 66 -11.19 -2.76 -1.50
CA LEU A 66 -11.09 -4.21 -1.65
C LEU A 66 -9.65 -4.69 -1.44
N TYR A 67 -8.68 -4.08 -2.11
CA TYR A 67 -7.28 -4.46 -1.94
C TYR A 67 -6.79 -4.22 -0.52
N LEU A 68 -7.13 -3.10 0.12
CA LEU A 68 -6.67 -2.80 1.47
C LEU A 68 -7.10 -3.86 2.49
N ARG A 69 -8.27 -4.48 2.31
CA ARG A 69 -8.72 -5.61 3.14
C ARG A 69 -7.81 -6.83 3.03
N PHE A 70 -7.12 -7.02 1.92
CA PHE A 70 -6.10 -8.07 1.77
C PHE A 70 -4.72 -7.60 2.26
N VAL A 71 -4.35 -6.35 2.02
CA VAL A 71 -3.05 -5.82 2.46
C VAL A 71 -2.97 -5.72 3.99
N ILE A 72 -4.10 -5.62 4.70
CA ILE A 72 -4.11 -5.58 6.17
C ILE A 72 -3.45 -6.82 6.81
N PHE A 73 -3.45 -7.97 6.13
CA PHE A 73 -2.75 -9.18 6.60
C PHE A 73 -1.23 -9.01 6.64
N LEU A 74 -0.67 -8.00 5.95
CA LEU A 74 0.74 -7.65 6.02
C LEU A 74 1.08 -6.82 7.26
N ILE A 75 0.10 -6.27 7.99
CA ILE A 75 0.37 -5.45 9.18
C ILE A 75 1.18 -6.22 10.23
N PRO A 76 0.81 -7.44 10.67
CA PRO A 76 1.63 -8.21 11.61
C PRO A 76 3.04 -8.51 11.08
N ALA A 77 3.18 -8.78 9.78
CA ALA A 77 4.45 -9.08 9.14
C ALA A 77 5.40 -7.87 9.09
N ILE A 78 4.86 -6.64 9.03
CA ILE A 78 5.67 -5.42 8.96
C ILE A 78 5.82 -4.80 10.36
N PHE A 79 4.71 -4.47 11.02
CA PHE A 79 4.71 -3.81 12.33
C PHE A 79 5.21 -4.74 13.44
N GLY A 80 4.78 -6.00 13.44
CA GLY A 80 5.21 -6.98 14.44
C GLY A 80 6.70 -7.29 14.35
N VAL A 81 7.23 -7.49 13.13
CA VAL A 81 8.67 -7.73 12.91
C VAL A 81 9.51 -6.51 13.29
N ALA A 82 9.04 -5.28 13.01
CA ALA A 82 9.73 -4.06 13.40
C ALA A 82 9.99 -3.98 14.92
N ILE A 83 9.07 -4.48 15.75
CA ILE A 83 9.25 -4.56 17.21
C ILE A 83 10.07 -5.79 17.59
N TYR A 84 9.66 -6.96 17.11
CA TYR A 84 10.19 -8.25 17.56
C TYR A 84 11.68 -8.44 17.24
N ARG A 85 12.16 -7.89 16.11
CA ARG A 85 13.56 -8.02 15.67
C ARG A 85 14.56 -7.50 16.70
N ASP A 86 14.24 -6.39 17.38
CA ASP A 86 15.15 -5.79 18.34
C ASP A 86 15.05 -6.45 19.72
N PHE A 87 13.89 -7.05 20.03
CA PHE A 87 13.72 -7.93 21.17
C PHE A 87 14.53 -9.22 21.03
N SER A 88 14.45 -9.89 19.88
CA SER A 88 15.14 -11.17 19.66
C SER A 88 16.66 -11.04 19.60
N SER A 89 17.18 -9.88 19.19
CA SER A 89 18.61 -9.59 19.13
C SER A 89 19.21 -9.07 20.43
N ASN A 90 18.47 -9.07 21.54
CA ASN A 90 18.90 -8.55 22.86
C ASN A 90 19.44 -7.10 22.81
N MET A 91 19.00 -6.31 21.84
CA MET A 91 19.51 -4.96 21.64
C MET A 91 19.08 -4.00 22.77
N HIS A 92 18.16 -4.42 23.64
CA HIS A 92 17.71 -3.67 24.82
C HIS A 92 18.84 -3.19 25.73
N ALA A 93 19.92 -3.97 25.90
CA ALA A 93 21.06 -3.56 26.73
C ALA A 93 21.82 -2.36 26.13
N LEU A 94 21.97 -2.33 24.80
CA LEU A 94 22.54 -1.20 24.06
C LEU A 94 21.58 0.01 24.04
N LEU A 95 20.26 -0.25 24.02
CA LEU A 95 19.25 0.80 24.01
C LEU A 95 19.25 1.65 25.31
N TYR A 96 19.70 1.11 26.45
CA TYR A 96 19.83 1.87 27.70
C TYR A 96 21.15 2.65 27.84
N ALA A 97 22.15 2.38 26.99
CA ALA A 97 23.47 3.01 27.05
C ALA A 97 23.56 4.33 26.27
N PHE A 98 22.62 4.60 25.37
CA PHE A 98 22.59 5.83 24.56
C PHE A 98 21.57 6.86 25.07
N PRO A 99 21.82 8.17 24.89
CA PRO A 99 20.95 9.25 25.35
C PRO A 99 19.75 9.47 24.38
N PHE A 100 18.91 8.45 24.19
CA PHE A 100 17.66 8.62 23.43
C PHE A 100 16.43 8.29 24.28
N THR A 101 15.30 8.93 23.96
CA THR A 101 14.05 8.71 24.69
C THR A 101 13.31 7.49 24.12
N LYS A 102 12.68 6.68 24.98
CA LYS A 102 11.87 5.51 24.55
C LYS A 102 10.76 5.89 23.58
N ARG A 103 10.18 7.09 23.75
CA ARG A 103 9.14 7.64 22.88
C ARG A 103 9.65 7.85 21.46
N ASP A 104 10.80 8.52 21.30
CA ASP A 104 11.38 8.77 19.97
C ASP A 104 11.69 7.48 19.22
N TYR A 105 12.14 6.44 19.94
CA TYR A 105 12.42 5.13 19.36
C TYR A 105 11.15 4.43 18.87
N LEU A 106 10.13 4.33 19.73
CA LEU A 106 8.86 3.67 19.39
C LEU A 106 8.15 4.38 18.23
N PHE A 107 8.03 5.71 18.30
CA PHE A 107 7.43 6.48 17.21
C PHE A 107 8.24 6.35 15.92
N ALA A 108 9.57 6.40 15.95
CA ALA A 108 10.37 6.28 14.73
C ALA A 108 10.14 4.95 14.02
N LYS A 109 10.06 3.84 14.78
CA LYS A 109 9.75 2.52 14.24
C LYS A 109 8.35 2.40 13.69
N PHE A 110 7.37 2.91 14.43
CA PHE A 110 5.98 2.93 14.01
C PHE A 110 5.79 3.72 12.71
N PHE A 111 6.37 4.93 12.62
CA PHE A 111 6.33 5.74 11.42
C PHE A 111 7.10 5.11 10.26
N ALA A 112 8.23 4.44 10.51
CA ALA A 112 8.95 3.69 9.48
C ALA A 112 8.07 2.57 8.89
N ALA A 113 7.46 1.75 9.75
CA ALA A 113 6.57 0.66 9.34
C ALA A 113 5.34 1.20 8.58
N THR A 114 4.77 2.32 9.05
CA THR A 114 3.64 3.00 8.37
C THR A 114 4.03 3.47 6.97
N LEU A 115 5.18 4.15 6.82
CA LEU A 115 5.66 4.63 5.53
C LEU A 115 5.94 3.48 4.55
N VAL A 116 6.55 2.40 5.03
CA VAL A 116 6.80 1.19 4.25
C VAL A 116 5.48 0.58 3.78
N PHE A 117 4.50 0.44 4.67
CA PHE A 117 3.19 -0.08 4.33
C PHE A 117 2.47 0.82 3.31
N CYS A 118 2.50 2.14 3.50
CA CYS A 118 1.96 3.10 2.53
C CYS A 118 2.65 2.98 1.17
N GLY A 119 3.96 2.73 1.13
CA GLY A 119 4.70 2.47 -0.11
C GLY A 119 4.22 1.21 -0.83
N ILE A 120 4.00 0.11 -0.10
CA ILE A 120 3.41 -1.12 -0.66
C ILE A 120 1.99 -0.85 -1.15
N ALA A 121 1.18 -0.14 -0.36
CA ALA A 121 -0.18 0.21 -0.72
C ALA A 121 -0.22 1.10 -1.97
N ALA A 122 0.74 2.01 -2.16
CA ALA A 122 0.84 2.86 -3.35
C ALA A 122 1.01 2.05 -4.65
N ALA A 123 1.62 0.86 -4.57
CA ALA A 123 1.74 -0.05 -5.72
C ALA A 123 0.37 -0.48 -6.28
N ILE A 124 -0.67 -0.55 -5.45
CA ILE A 124 -2.05 -0.84 -5.89
C ILE A 124 -2.56 0.29 -6.81
N GLY A 125 -2.44 1.54 -6.39
CA GLY A 125 -2.87 2.70 -7.16
C GLY A 125 -2.14 2.78 -8.50
N CYS A 126 -0.82 2.56 -8.48
CA CYS A 126 -0.01 2.45 -9.69
C CYS A 126 -0.45 1.29 -10.58
N GLY A 127 -0.80 0.14 -10.00
CA GLY A 127 -1.30 -1.02 -10.73
C GLY A 127 -2.64 -0.74 -11.42
N ILE A 128 -3.60 -0.16 -10.70
CA ILE A 128 -4.89 0.26 -11.28
C ILE A 128 -4.65 1.21 -12.45
N PHE A 129 -3.81 2.22 -12.28
CA PHE A 129 -3.47 3.14 -13.38
C PHE A 129 -2.85 2.40 -14.57
N ALA A 130 -1.84 1.54 -14.34
CA ALA A 130 -1.21 0.77 -15.41
C ALA A 130 -2.20 -0.14 -16.15
N GLY A 131 -3.16 -0.73 -15.44
CA GLY A 131 -4.22 -1.56 -16.03
C GLY A 131 -5.11 -0.82 -17.02
N THR A 132 -5.32 0.49 -16.85
CA THR A 132 -6.09 1.31 -17.80
C THR A 132 -5.38 1.54 -19.13
N GLN A 133 -4.05 1.39 -19.16
CA GLN A 133 -3.21 1.68 -20.33
C GLN A 133 -2.87 0.43 -21.14
N LEU A 134 -3.31 -0.74 -20.69
CA LEU A 134 -3.02 -2.00 -21.37
C LEU A 134 -3.82 -2.13 -22.69
N PRO A 135 -3.28 -2.84 -23.70
CA PRO A 135 -3.95 -3.02 -24.98
C PRO A 135 -5.20 -3.91 -24.84
N GLY A 136 -6.28 -3.62 -25.57
CA GLY A 136 -7.54 -4.38 -25.52
C GLY A 136 -8.61 -3.76 -24.64
N VAL A 137 -8.35 -2.59 -24.07
CA VAL A 137 -9.28 -1.87 -23.21
C VAL A 137 -10.30 -1.10 -24.04
N ASP A 138 -11.57 -1.12 -23.61
CA ASP A 138 -12.65 -0.38 -24.26
C ASP A 138 -12.57 1.12 -23.92
N PRO A 139 -12.33 2.01 -24.90
CA PRO A 139 -12.26 3.45 -24.66
C PRO A 139 -13.55 4.04 -24.10
N ALA A 140 -14.70 3.40 -24.33
CA ALA A 140 -15.98 3.87 -23.78
C ALA A 140 -16.03 3.70 -22.25
N LYS A 141 -15.35 2.70 -21.69
CA LYS A 141 -15.34 2.38 -20.26
C LYS A 141 -14.29 3.19 -19.47
N ILE A 142 -13.50 4.03 -20.13
CA ILE A 142 -12.40 4.78 -19.51
C ILE A 142 -12.54 6.28 -19.76
N ALA A 143 -12.63 7.06 -18.69
CA ALA A 143 -12.54 8.52 -18.72
C ALA A 143 -11.07 9.00 -18.78
N ALA A 144 -10.88 10.30 -18.95
CA ALA A 144 -9.56 10.92 -18.81
C ALA A 144 -8.97 10.63 -17.42
N PHE A 145 -7.65 10.42 -17.36
CA PHE A 145 -6.97 10.15 -16.10
C PHE A 145 -7.04 11.36 -15.17
N ASP A 146 -7.45 11.11 -13.93
CA ASP A 146 -7.46 12.08 -12.84
C ASP A 146 -6.75 11.49 -11.62
N TRP A 147 -5.84 12.26 -11.02
CA TRP A 147 -5.08 11.87 -9.83
C TRP A 147 -5.82 12.16 -8.52
N GLN A 148 -6.82 13.06 -8.54
CA GLN A 148 -7.56 13.49 -7.36
C GLN A 148 -8.23 12.32 -6.61
N PRO A 149 -8.87 11.33 -7.28
CA PRO A 149 -9.51 10.21 -6.59
C PRO A 149 -8.51 9.33 -5.83
N TYR A 150 -7.31 9.16 -6.39
CA TYR A 150 -6.24 8.42 -5.74
C TYR A 150 -5.79 9.15 -4.48
N LEU A 151 -5.44 10.43 -4.56
CA LEU A 151 -5.01 11.16 -3.36
C LEU A 151 -6.10 11.20 -2.27
N HIS A 152 -7.36 11.35 -2.66
CA HIS A 152 -8.49 11.34 -1.73
C HIS A 152 -8.61 10.01 -0.97
N ILE A 153 -8.64 8.87 -1.68
CA ILE A 153 -8.78 7.57 -1.01
C ILE A 153 -7.55 7.19 -0.19
N TYR A 154 -6.33 7.54 -0.64
CA TYR A 154 -5.13 7.30 0.15
C TYR A 154 -5.10 8.15 1.43
N GLY A 155 -5.47 9.43 1.32
CA GLY A 155 -5.50 10.35 2.47
C GLY A 155 -6.60 10.06 3.47
N VAL A 156 -7.82 9.80 3.00
CA VAL A 156 -9.01 9.68 3.87
C VAL A 156 -9.23 8.24 4.34
N TYR A 157 -8.81 7.24 3.58
CA TYR A 157 -9.07 5.83 3.91
C TYR A 157 -7.80 5.05 4.20
N VAL A 158 -6.81 5.02 3.30
CA VAL A 158 -5.64 4.14 3.47
C VAL A 158 -4.81 4.54 4.69
N ILE A 159 -4.37 5.81 4.76
CA ILE A 159 -3.49 6.27 5.85
C ILE A 159 -4.15 6.12 7.23
N PRO A 160 -5.41 6.55 7.46
CA PRO A 160 -6.05 6.40 8.77
C PRO A 160 -6.21 4.94 9.19
N ASN A 161 -6.59 4.04 8.28
CA ASN A 161 -6.72 2.61 8.59
C ASN A 161 -5.36 2.00 8.95
N VAL A 162 -4.30 2.31 8.21
CA VAL A 162 -2.95 1.79 8.50
C VAL A 162 -2.45 2.29 9.84
N LEU A 163 -2.67 3.57 10.17
CA LEU A 163 -2.32 4.11 11.47
C LEU A 163 -3.09 3.43 12.60
N PHE A 164 -4.40 3.22 12.43
CA PHE A 164 -5.25 2.60 13.45
C PHE A 164 -4.89 1.13 13.69
N PHE A 165 -4.92 0.30 12.65
CA PHE A 165 -4.60 -1.12 12.77
C PHE A 165 -3.13 -1.37 13.09
N GLY A 166 -2.23 -0.54 12.54
CA GLY A 166 -0.83 -0.54 12.91
C GLY A 166 -0.65 -0.27 14.39
N ALA A 167 -1.34 0.73 14.97
CA ALA A 167 -1.23 1.05 16.38
C ALA A 167 -1.73 -0.09 17.28
N ILE A 168 -2.80 -0.78 16.89
CA ILE A 168 -3.32 -1.95 17.63
C ILE A 168 -2.27 -3.08 17.68
N VAL A 169 -1.63 -3.38 16.56
CA VAL A 169 -0.62 -4.44 16.48
C VAL A 169 0.70 -4.02 17.13
N PHE A 170 0.99 -2.72 17.16
CA PHE A 170 2.21 -2.16 17.73
C PHE A 170 2.14 -1.96 19.25
N ALA A 171 0.94 -1.96 19.84
CA ALA A 171 0.70 -1.83 21.28
C ALA A 171 0.98 -3.14 22.02
#